data_AF-A0A387HE39-F1
#
_entry.id   AF-A0A387HE39-F1
#
_cell.length_a   1.000
_cell.length_b   1.000
_cell.length_c   1.000
_cell.angle_alpha   90.00
_cell.angle_beta   90.00
_cell.angle_gamma   90.00
#
_symmetry.space_group_name_H-M   'P 1'
#
loop_
_entity.id
_entity.type
_entity.pdbx_description
1 polymer ?
#
loop_
_entity_poly.entity_id
_entity_poly.type
_entity_poly.pdbx_seq_one_letter_code
_entity_poly.pdbx_strand_id
1 'polypeptide(L)'
;MTAPEDRTPSDKPATRQGPTALVGVRPRGDVDLALKYLTSRSDASAQLALGVAAAYRWALGLAAQAPVTGSSAPHTPDLRLLTAEVDAAVVQLEDPTTQPGARDFTRGVHDALTWVCGYSDTRI
;
A
#
# COMPACT_ATOMS: atom_id res chain seq x y z
N MET A 1 -36.66 20.62 30.57
CA MET A 1 -36.21 19.21 30.54
C MET A 1 -35.66 18.96 29.14
N THR A 2 -34.40 18.56 29.12
CA THR A 2 -33.43 18.25 28.05
C THR A 2 -34.02 17.65 26.75
N ALA A 3 -33.58 18.16 25.59
CA ALA A 3 -33.46 17.40 24.33
C ALA A 3 -32.05 16.75 24.27
N PRO A 4 -31.66 15.87 23.33
CA PRO A 4 -32.35 15.26 22.19
C PRO A 4 -32.06 13.73 22.06
N GLU A 5 -32.57 13.05 21.03
CA GLU A 5 -32.01 11.84 20.35
C GLU A 5 -33.10 11.40 19.34
N ASP A 6 -32.84 11.08 18.08
CA ASP A 6 -31.88 10.11 17.59
C ASP A 6 -31.66 10.40 16.09
N ARG A 7 -30.46 10.84 15.71
CA ARG A 7 -30.01 10.83 14.31
C ARG A 7 -29.04 9.68 14.17
N THR A 8 -29.55 8.51 13.82
CA THR A 8 -28.70 7.41 13.37
C THR A 8 -28.09 7.82 12.02
N PRO A 9 -26.75 7.86 11.87
CA PRO A 9 -26.14 8.00 10.57
C PRO A 9 -26.39 6.71 9.79
N SER A 10 -27.01 6.85 8.62
CA SER A 10 -27.22 5.78 7.66
C SER A 10 -25.86 5.16 7.33
N ASP A 11 -25.66 3.94 7.84
CA ASP A 11 -24.53 3.08 7.54
C ASP A 11 -24.54 2.80 6.02
N LYS A 12 -23.72 3.55 5.28
CA LYS A 12 -23.51 3.27 3.85
C LYS A 12 -22.85 1.91 3.77
N PRO A 13 -23.42 0.92 3.06
CA PRO A 13 -22.78 -0.36 2.92
C PRO A 13 -21.43 -0.15 2.25
N ALA A 14 -20.35 -0.51 2.94
CA ALA A 14 -19.02 -0.61 2.38
C ALA A 14 -19.13 -1.50 1.13
N THR A 15 -19.06 -0.88 -0.04
CA THR A 15 -19.10 -1.57 -1.33
C THR A 15 -18.07 -2.68 -1.30
N ARG A 16 -18.55 -3.93 -1.23
CA ARG A 16 -17.72 -5.12 -1.33
C ARG A 16 -17.15 -5.13 -2.75
N GLN A 17 -15.98 -4.52 -2.91
CA GLN A 17 -15.32 -4.38 -4.20
C GLN A 17 -15.10 -5.79 -4.77
N GLY A 18 -15.70 -6.06 -5.93
CA GLY A 18 -15.66 -7.37 -6.58
C GLY A 18 -14.25 -7.76 -7.04
N PRO A 19 -14.04 -9.02 -7.45
CA PRO A 19 -12.74 -9.53 -7.91
C PRO A 19 -12.13 -8.80 -9.12
N THR A 20 -12.91 -7.95 -9.80
CA THR A 20 -12.51 -7.09 -10.92
C THR A 20 -12.09 -5.68 -10.53
N ALA A 21 -12.20 -5.30 -9.25
CA ALA A 21 -11.75 -3.98 -8.80
C ALA A 21 -10.23 -3.87 -8.94
N LEU A 22 -9.76 -2.75 -9.51
CA LEU A 22 -8.34 -2.50 -9.68
C LEU A 22 -7.75 -1.77 -8.46
N VAL A 23 -6.50 -2.09 -8.17
CA VAL A 23 -5.60 -1.36 -7.27
C VAL A 23 -4.40 -0.94 -8.11
N GLY A 24 -4.23 0.37 -8.31
CA GLY A 24 -3.39 0.85 -9.42
C GLY A 24 -3.91 0.29 -10.74
N VAL A 25 -3.08 -0.49 -11.44
CA VAL A 25 -3.47 -1.19 -12.69
C VAL A 25 -3.58 -2.71 -12.51
N ARG A 26 -3.45 -3.22 -11.28
CA ARG A 26 -3.51 -4.65 -10.99
C ARG A 26 -4.87 -5.03 -10.41
N PRO A 27 -5.40 -6.23 -10.72
CA PRO A 27 -6.58 -6.76 -10.03
C PRO A 27 -6.35 -6.80 -8.53
N ARG A 28 -7.34 -6.36 -7.74
CA ARG A 28 -7.27 -6.38 -6.27
C ARG A 28 -6.95 -7.78 -5.74
N GLY A 29 -7.50 -8.82 -6.38
CA GLY A 29 -7.23 -10.22 -6.03
C GLY A 29 -5.75 -10.60 -6.17
N ASP A 30 -5.06 -10.08 -7.19
CA ASP A 30 -3.64 -10.36 -7.41
C ASP A 30 -2.77 -9.70 -6.34
N VAL A 31 -3.12 -8.48 -5.93
CA VAL A 31 -2.43 -7.75 -4.84
C VAL A 31 -2.67 -8.43 -3.49
N ASP A 32 -3.88 -8.91 -3.23
CA ASP A 32 -4.20 -9.68 -2.01
C ASP A 32 -3.44 -11.02 -1.97
N LEU A 33 -3.38 -11.76 -3.08
CA LEU A 33 -2.58 -12.98 -3.18
C LEU A 33 -1.08 -12.68 -2.99
N ALA A 34 -0.56 -11.59 -3.58
CA ALA A 34 0.83 -11.18 -3.40
C ALA A 34 1.16 -10.94 -1.92
N LEU A 35 0.27 -10.26 -1.19
CA LEU A 35 0.43 -10.04 0.25
C LEU A 35 0.39 -11.36 1.04
N LYS A 36 -0.51 -12.29 0.70
CA LYS A 36 -0.62 -13.58 1.39
C LYS A 36 0.60 -14.47 1.20
N TYR A 37 1.18 -14.49 0.00
CA TYR A 37 2.32 -15.35 -0.33
C TYR A 37 3.69 -14.75 -0.02
N LEU A 38 3.74 -13.53 0.52
CA LEU A 38 4.99 -12.85 0.84
C LEU A 38 5.89 -13.66 1.78
N THR A 39 5.29 -14.48 2.63
CA THR A 39 5.95 -15.38 3.59
C THR A 39 6.74 -16.52 2.94
N SER A 40 6.64 -16.71 1.63
CA SER A 40 7.25 -17.85 0.92
C SER A 40 8.66 -17.56 0.39
N ARG A 41 9.15 -16.31 0.46
CA ARG A 41 10.52 -15.96 0.02
C ARG A 41 11.49 -15.96 1.20
N SER A 42 12.43 -16.90 1.19
CA SER A 42 13.43 -17.07 2.27
C SER A 42 14.64 -16.13 2.19
N ASP A 43 14.89 -15.48 1.05
CA ASP A 43 16.19 -14.85 0.79
C ASP A 43 16.20 -13.32 0.90
N ALA A 44 15.04 -12.70 1.14
CA ALA A 44 14.93 -11.25 1.33
C ALA A 44 15.28 -10.86 2.78
N SER A 45 15.88 -9.67 2.97
CA SER A 45 16.01 -9.12 4.32
C SER A 45 14.63 -8.91 4.95
N ALA A 46 14.52 -9.07 6.27
CA ALA A 46 13.25 -8.90 6.97
C ALA A 46 12.64 -7.50 6.74
N GLN A 47 13.48 -6.47 6.61
CA GLN A 47 13.03 -5.11 6.35
C GLN A 47 12.47 -4.92 4.94
N LEU A 48 13.07 -5.55 3.93
CA LEU A 48 12.51 -5.55 2.58
C LEU A 48 11.12 -6.18 2.56
N ALA A 49 10.96 -7.36 3.19
CA ALA A 49 9.66 -8.02 3.28
C ALA A 49 8.63 -7.16 4.02
N LEU A 50 9.03 -6.47 5.11
CA LEU A 50 8.16 -5.52 5.81
C LEU A 50 7.72 -4.37 4.90
N GLY A 51 8.63 -3.82 4.10
CA GLY A 51 8.34 -2.76 3.13
C GLY A 51 7.33 -3.18 2.08
N VAL A 52 7.53 -4.34 1.45
CA VAL A 52 6.58 -4.89 0.48
C VAL A 52 5.20 -5.10 1.12
N ALA A 53 5.17 -5.68 2.33
CA ALA A 53 3.92 -5.92 3.03
C ALA A 53 3.20 -4.62 3.41
N ALA A 54 3.94 -3.57 3.78
CA ALA A 54 3.39 -2.25 4.09
C ALA A 54 2.78 -1.61 2.83
N ALA A 55 3.48 -1.67 1.69
CA ALA A 55 2.99 -1.19 0.41
C ALA A 55 1.68 -1.86 -0.03
N TYR A 56 1.60 -3.20 -0.01
CA TYR A 56 0.37 -3.90 -0.39
C TYR A 56 -0.78 -3.62 0.57
N ARG A 57 -0.54 -3.55 1.88
CA ARG A 57 -1.59 -3.18 2.85
C ARG A 57 -2.13 -1.79 2.57
N TRP A 58 -1.26 -0.81 2.34
CA TRP A 58 -1.68 0.54 2.01
C TRP A 58 -2.43 0.60 0.68
N ALA A 59 -1.90 -0.03 -0.37
CA ALA A 59 -2.54 -0.10 -1.69
C ALA A 59 -3.92 -0.79 -1.64
N LEU A 60 -4.12 -1.77 -0.75
CA LEU A 60 -5.41 -2.44 -0.53
C LEU A 60 -6.39 -1.63 0.34
N GLY A 61 -5.97 -0.48 0.88
CA GLY A 61 -6.74 0.31 1.85
C GLY A 61 -6.80 -0.32 3.25
N LEU A 62 -5.88 -1.24 3.56
CA LEU A 62 -5.76 -1.90 4.88
C LEU A 62 -4.89 -1.12 5.86
N ALA A 63 -4.17 -0.11 5.38
CA ALA A 63 -3.42 0.85 6.19
C ALA A 63 -3.80 2.27 5.77
N ALA A 64 -3.97 3.16 6.74
CA ALA A 64 -4.42 4.53 6.49
C ALA A 64 -3.28 5.50 6.10
N GLN A 65 -2.03 5.12 6.34
CA GLN A 65 -0.86 5.97 6.08
C GLN A 65 0.05 5.34 5.03
N ALA A 66 0.56 6.19 4.14
CA ALA A 66 1.55 5.81 3.15
C ALA A 66 2.90 5.48 3.83
N PRO A 67 3.57 4.38 3.45
CA PRO A 67 4.71 3.85 4.19
C PRO A 67 5.99 4.70 4.15
N VAL A 68 6.17 5.53 3.13
CA VAL A 68 7.32 6.42 2.93
C VAL A 68 6.96 7.84 3.33
N THR A 69 5.85 8.39 2.81
CA THR A 69 5.52 9.80 3.03
C THR A 69 4.68 10.05 4.28
N GLY A 70 4.08 9.00 4.87
CA GLY A 70 3.11 9.14 5.97
C GLY A 70 1.78 9.77 5.55
N SER A 71 1.57 10.02 4.25
CA SER A 71 0.36 10.65 3.73
C SER A 71 -0.88 9.83 4.06
N SER A 72 -1.96 10.51 4.51
CA SER A 72 -3.20 9.85 4.88
C SER A 72 -4.06 9.50 3.66
N ALA A 73 -4.51 8.26 3.58
CA ALA A 73 -5.50 7.76 2.63
C ALA A 73 -6.56 6.95 3.41
N PRO A 74 -7.77 7.49 3.65
CA PRO A 74 -8.80 6.81 4.44
C PRO A 74 -9.38 5.56 3.76
N HIS A 75 -9.12 5.39 2.46
CA HIS A 75 -9.56 4.26 1.63
C HIS A 75 -8.42 3.81 0.71
N THR A 76 -8.70 2.85 -0.19
CA THR A 76 -7.79 2.46 -1.28
C THR A 76 -7.25 3.72 -2.00
N PRO A 77 -5.92 3.94 -2.01
CA PRO A 77 -5.32 5.10 -2.68
C PRO A 77 -5.56 5.00 -4.19
N ASP A 78 -5.82 6.15 -4.83
CA ASP A 78 -5.91 6.21 -6.28
C ASP A 78 -4.53 6.08 -6.94
N LEU A 79 -4.50 5.91 -8.27
CA LEU A 79 -3.25 5.73 -9.01
C LEU A 79 -2.29 6.93 -8.87
N ARG A 80 -2.84 8.15 -8.70
CA ARG A 80 -2.02 9.35 -8.51
C ARG A 80 -1.28 9.28 -7.17
N LEU A 81 -1.96 8.91 -6.09
CA LEU A 81 -1.36 8.81 -4.78
C LEU A 81 -0.36 7.64 -4.71
N LEU A 82 -0.67 6.51 -5.35
CA LEU A 82 0.26 5.38 -5.49
C LEU A 82 1.53 5.79 -6.23
N THR A 83 1.42 6.54 -7.33
CA THR A 83 2.59 7.02 -8.10
C THR A 83 3.41 8.02 -7.29
N ALA A 84 2.78 8.95 -6.58
CA ALA A 84 3.49 9.90 -5.73
C ALA A 84 4.32 9.20 -4.63
N GLU A 85 3.83 8.07 -4.10
CA GLU A 85 4.58 7.27 -3.14
C GLU A 85 5.76 6.52 -3.78
N VAL A 86 5.62 6.05 -5.02
CA VAL A 86 6.73 5.49 -5.80
C VAL A 86 7.82 6.55 -5.99
N ASP A 87 7.45 7.76 -6.42
CA ASP A 87 8.39 8.87 -6.63
C ASP A 87 9.11 9.24 -5.32
N ALA A 88 8.38 9.29 -4.20
CA ALA A 88 8.97 9.53 -2.89
C ALA A 88 9.96 8.43 -2.46
N ALA A 89 9.64 7.17 -2.76
CA ALA A 89 10.52 6.04 -2.48
C ALA A 89 11.82 6.13 -3.29
N VAL A 90 11.77 6.56 -4.56
CA VAL A 90 12.97 6.82 -5.38
C VAL A 90 13.85 7.88 -4.72
N VAL A 91 13.28 9.03 -4.35
CA VAL A 91 14.02 10.12 -3.69
C VAL A 91 14.69 9.65 -2.39
N GLN A 92 13.99 8.87 -1.57
CA GLN A 92 14.56 8.36 -0.32
C GLN A 92 15.65 7.29 -0.55
N LEU A 93 15.56 6.47 -1.60
CA LEU A 93 16.60 5.50 -1.94
C LEU A 93 17.89 6.16 -2.43
N GLU A 94 17.79 7.31 -3.08
CA GLU A 94 18.92 8.11 -3.56
C GLU A 94 19.65 8.86 -2.44
N ASP A 95 19.03 9.04 -1.27
CA ASP A 95 19.68 9.65 -0.11
C ASP A 95 20.77 8.72 0.46
N PRO A 96 22.06 9.10 0.40
CA PRO A 96 23.15 8.27 0.91
C PRO A 96 23.13 8.14 2.44
N THR A 97 22.49 9.07 3.15
CA THR A 97 22.46 9.10 4.62
C THR A 97 21.44 8.15 5.23
N THR A 98 20.52 7.60 4.42
CA THR A 98 19.51 6.65 4.87
C THR A 98 20.16 5.35 5.38
N GLN A 99 19.73 4.92 6.57
CA GLN A 99 20.23 3.72 7.23
C GLN A 99 19.93 2.45 6.41
N PRO A 100 20.78 1.41 6.43
CA PRO A 100 20.59 0.22 5.60
C PRO A 100 19.22 -0.45 5.75
N GLY A 101 18.72 -0.64 6.98
CA GLY A 101 17.41 -1.24 7.21
C GLY A 101 16.24 -0.39 6.69
N ALA A 102 16.34 0.94 6.79
CA ALA A 102 15.36 1.85 6.22
C ALA A 102 15.42 1.83 4.68
N ARG A 103 16.62 1.77 4.11
CA ARG A 103 16.82 1.63 2.65
C ARG A 103 16.19 0.33 2.12
N ASP A 104 16.39 -0.80 2.81
CA ASP A 104 15.78 -2.08 2.46
C ASP A 104 14.25 -2.03 2.53
N PHE A 105 13.70 -1.42 3.58
CA PHE A 105 12.26 -1.19 3.72
C PHE A 105 11.72 -0.35 2.57
N THR A 106 12.31 0.81 2.29
CA THR A 106 11.91 1.70 1.19
C THR A 106 12.05 0.99 -0.16
N ARG A 107 13.07 0.14 -0.34
CA ARG A 107 13.23 -0.68 -1.55
C ARG A 107 12.06 -1.65 -1.72
N GLY A 108 11.66 -2.32 -0.65
CA GLY A 108 10.48 -3.20 -0.67
C GLY A 108 9.20 -2.45 -1.03
N VAL A 109 9.00 -1.24 -0.49
CA VAL A 109 7.87 -0.38 -0.86
C VAL A 109 7.90 -0.02 -2.34
N HIS A 110 9.03 0.50 -2.81
CA HIS A 110 9.23 0.92 -4.19
C HIS A 110 8.90 -0.21 -5.17
N ASP A 111 9.51 -1.37 -4.97
CA ASP A 111 9.38 -2.47 -5.92
C ASP A 111 7.94 -3.02 -5.97
N ALA A 112 7.26 -3.08 -4.82
CA ALA A 112 5.86 -3.48 -4.73
C ALA A 112 4.92 -2.48 -5.44
N LEU A 113 5.08 -1.19 -5.17
CA LEU A 113 4.22 -0.16 -5.75
C LEU A 113 4.50 0.08 -7.23
N THR A 114 5.74 -0.13 -7.69
CA THR A 114 6.12 -0.14 -9.11
C THR A 114 5.33 -1.20 -9.87
N TRP A 115 5.21 -2.41 -9.32
CA TRP A 115 4.39 -3.48 -9.90
C TRP A 115 2.88 -3.15 -9.87
N VAL A 116 2.37 -2.60 -8.77
CA VAL A 116 0.96 -2.18 -8.62
C VAL A 116 0.59 -1.07 -9.63
N CYS A 117 1.50 -0.13 -9.87
CA CYS A 117 1.31 0.96 -10.83
C CYS A 117 1.52 0.53 -12.29
N GLY A 118 2.04 -0.67 -12.54
CA GLY A 118 2.26 -1.20 -13.88
C GLY A 118 3.58 -0.78 -14.52
N TYR A 119 4.51 -0.21 -13.77
CA TYR A 119 5.85 0.12 -14.23
C TYR A 119 6.77 -1.12 -14.31
N SER A 120 6.33 -2.25 -13.74
CA SER A 120 6.99 -3.54 -13.83
C SER A 120 5.96 -4.67 -13.97
N ASP A 121 6.26 -5.66 -14.80
CA ASP A 121 5.50 -6.92 -14.88
C ASP A 121 6.00 -7.97 -13.88
N THR A 122 7.21 -7.79 -13.36
CA THR A 122 7.77 -8.66 -12.34
C THR A 122 7.18 -8.28 -10.99
N ARG A 123 6.40 -9.21 -10.43
CA ARG A 123 5.89 -9.10 -9.07
C ARG A 123 7.00 -9.42 -8.08
N ILE A 124 7.24 -8.45 -7.16
CA ILE A 124 7.36 -8.64 -5.69
C ILE A 124 7.64 -10.04 -5.32
#